data_AF-A0A2N4TZ35-F1
#
_entry.id   AF-A0A2N4TZ35-F1
#
_cell.length_a   1.000
_cell.length_b   1.000
_cell.length_c   1.000
_cell.angle_alpha   90.00
_cell.angle_beta   90.00
_cell.angle_gamma   90.00
#
_symmetry.space_group_name_H-M   'P 1'
#
loop_
_entity.id
_entity.type
_entity.pdbx_description
1 polymer ?
#
loop_
_entity_poly.entity_id
_entity_poly.type
_entity_poly.pdbx_seq_one_letter_code
_entity_poly.pdbx_strand_id
1 'polypeptide(L)' 'MENFDFQKRDRHREATVQLKAWIPAPLRDEFASVCATQQTTAASVLRGLLSAYVQQVRK' A
#
# COMPACT_ATOMS: atom_id res chain seq x y z
N MET A 1 -27.56 -13.76 27.41
CA MET A 1 -27.84 -13.70 25.96
C MET A 1 -27.23 -12.42 25.45
N GLU A 2 -26.49 -12.54 24.36
CA GLU A 2 -25.47 -11.61 23.84
C GLU A 2 -25.99 -10.23 23.43
N ASN A 3 -25.07 -9.27 23.33
CA ASN A 3 -24.84 -8.54 22.08
C ASN A 3 -23.42 -7.94 22.12
N PHE A 4 -22.42 -8.78 21.80
CA PHE A 4 -21.13 -8.26 21.37
C PHE A 4 -21.33 -7.78 19.93
N ASP A 5 -21.43 -6.46 19.77
CA ASP A 5 -21.48 -5.82 18.47
C ASP A 5 -20.14 -6.07 17.74
N PHE A 6 -20.09 -7.14 16.95
CA PHE A 6 -19.02 -7.39 16.00
C PHE A 6 -19.19 -6.42 14.84
N GLN A 7 -18.96 -5.12 15.09
CA GLN A 7 -18.78 -4.15 14.03
C GLN A 7 -17.67 -4.66 13.12
N LYS A 8 -18.08 -5.08 11.93
CA LYS A 8 -17.21 -5.62 10.89
C LYS A 8 -15.98 -4.74 10.78
N ARG A 9 -14.81 -5.32 11.06
CA ARG A 9 -13.49 -4.68 10.93
C ARG A 9 -13.10 -4.43 9.47
N ASP A 10 -14.08 -4.30 8.58
CA ASP A 10 -13.89 -3.90 7.20
C ASP A 10 -13.63 -2.40 7.17
N ARG A 11 -12.38 -2.05 7.48
CA ARG A 11 -11.82 -0.70 7.30
C ARG A 11 -11.59 -0.39 5.81
N HIS A 12 -12.53 -0.80 4.96
CA HIS A 12 -12.53 -0.40 3.56
C HIS A 12 -12.94 1.06 3.52
N ARG A 13 -12.05 1.92 3.01
CA ARG A 13 -12.45 3.29 2.67
C ARG A 13 -13.10 3.23 1.30
N GLU A 14 -14.20 3.97 1.16
CA GLU A 14 -14.93 4.09 -0.10
C GLU A 14 -13.96 4.43 -1.25
N ALA A 15 -14.12 3.78 -2.40
CA ALA A 15 -13.27 3.89 -3.58
C ALA A 15 -11.78 3.51 -3.41
N THR A 16 -11.39 2.81 -2.34
CA THR A 16 -10.01 2.33 -2.18
C THR A 16 -9.93 0.85 -1.83
N VAL A 17 -8.83 0.23 -2.25
CA VAL A 17 -8.49 -1.18 -1.98
C VAL A 17 -7.10 -1.21 -1.33
N GLN A 18 -6.94 -2.06 -0.31
CA GLN A 18 -5.64 -2.35 0.26
C GLN A 18 -4.91 -3.39 -0.60
N LEU A 19 -3.71 -3.06 -1.06
CA LEU A 19 -2.82 -4.00 -1.73
C LEU A 19 -1.79 -4.55 -0.73
N LYS A 20 -1.56 -5.86 -0.79
CA LYS A 20 -0.54 -6.56 -0.01
C LYS A 20 0.26 -7.45 -0.94
N ALA A 21 1.59 -7.42 -0.79
CA ALA A 21 2.49 -8.26 -1.54
C ALA A 21 3.62 -8.73 -0.62
N TRP A 22 4.03 -9.97 -0.80
CA TRP A 22 5.24 -10.49 -0.18
C TRP A 22 6.42 -10.09 -1.06
N ILE A 23 7.39 -9.38 -0.48
CA ILE A 23 8.64 -8.99 -1.14
C ILE A 23 9.83 -9.47 -0.31
N PRO A 24 10.99 -9.76 -0.94
CA PRO A 24 12.18 -10.15 -0.21
C PRO A 24 12.57 -9.10 0.84
N ALA A 25 12.98 -9.56 2.04
CA ALA A 25 13.35 -8.66 3.13
C ALA A 25 14.45 -7.65 2.73
N PRO A 26 15.53 -8.04 2.02
CA PRO A 26 16.55 -7.07 1.60
C PRO A 26 15.98 -5.92 0.77
N LEU A 27 15.08 -6.24 -0.17
CA LEU A 27 14.43 -5.26 -1.02
C LEU A 27 13.50 -4.33 -0.24
N ARG A 28 12.73 -4.89 0.71
CA ARG A 28 11.87 -4.09 1.59
C ARG A 28 12.69 -3.10 2.40
N ASP A 29 13.81 -3.55 2.96
CA ASP A 29 14.63 -2.77 3.88
C ASP A 29 15.36 -1.64 3.14
N GLU A 30 15.92 -1.93 1.96
CA GLU A 30 16.50 -0.92 1.08
C GLU A 30 15.44 0.12 0.66
N PHE A 31 14.28 -0.33 0.23
CA PHE A 31 13.18 0.56 -0.18
C PHE A 31 12.72 1.46 0.98
N ALA A 32 12.60 0.92 2.19
CA ALA A 32 12.26 1.69 3.38
C ALA A 32 13.31 2.75 3.70
N SER A 33 14.60 2.40 3.59
CA SER A 33 15.71 3.34 3.78
C SER A 33 15.64 4.50 2.80
N VAL A 34 15.43 4.22 1.51
CA VAL A 34 15.31 5.26 0.47
C VAL A 34 14.12 6.17 0.73
N CYS A 35 12.97 5.61 1.11
CA CYS A 35 11.79 6.40 1.46
C CYS A 35 12.06 7.35 2.65
N ALA A 36 12.77 6.87 3.67
CA ALA A 36 13.14 7.69 4.82
C ALA A 36 14.07 8.84 4.43
N THR A 37 15.09 8.58 3.61
CA THR A 37 16.00 9.63 3.09
C THR A 37 15.25 10.70 2.30
N GLN A 38 14.25 10.30 1.51
CA GLN A 38 13.45 11.21 0.70
C GLN A 38 12.27 11.83 1.44
N GLN A 39 12.11 11.55 2.75
CA GLN A 39 10.99 12.02 3.57
C GLN A 39 9.62 11.69 2.95
N THR A 40 9.51 10.54 2.28
CA THR A 40 8.28 10.07 1.63
C THR A 40 7.81 8.76 2.24
N THR A 41 6.54 8.42 1.98
CA THR A 41 5.99 7.14 2.43
C THR A 41 6.11 6.09 1.32
N ALA A 42 6.46 4.87 1.70
CA ALA A 42 6.45 3.70 0.82
C ALA A 42 5.14 3.60 0.01
N ALA A 43 4.00 3.85 0.66
CA ALA A 43 2.69 3.83 0.01
C ALA A 43 2.53 4.91 -1.07
N SER A 44 3.12 6.10 -0.87
CA SER A 44 3.11 7.18 -1.86
C SER A 44 3.91 6.78 -3.10
N VAL A 45 5.13 6.27 -2.89
CA VAL A 45 6.02 5.84 -3.97
C VAL A 45 5.39 4.69 -4.77
N LEU A 46 4.84 3.69 -4.10
CA LEU A 46 4.17 2.56 -4.76
C LEU A 46 2.96 2.99 -5.59
N ARG A 47 2.16 3.96 -5.12
CA ARG A 47 1.05 4.53 -5.90
C ARG A 47 1.55 5.27 -7.14
N GLY A 48 2.65 6.02 -7.02
CA GLY A 48 3.29 6.69 -8.15
C GLY A 48 3.79 5.70 -9.21
N LEU A 49 4.48 4.64 -8.77
CA LEU A 49 4.95 3.57 -9.64
C LEU A 49 3.80 2.85 -10.35
N LEU A 50 2.72 2.54 -9.63
CA LEU A 50 1.53 1.92 -10.22
C LEU A 50 0.91 2.80 -11.30
N SER A 51 0.76 4.10 -11.05
CA SER A 51 0.26 5.07 -12.05
C SER A 51 1.16 5.13 -13.28
N ALA A 52 2.49 5.19 -13.09
CA ALA A 52 3.44 5.23 -14.19
C ALA A 52 3.40 3.96 -15.04
N TYR A 53 3.32 2.79 -14.41
CA TYR A 53 3.18 1.50 -15.10
C TYR A 53 1.90 1.45 -15.95
N VAL A 54 0.77 1.85 -15.38
CA VAL A 54 -0.51 1.89 -16.13
C VAL A 54 -0.43 2.83 -17.33
N GLN A 55 0.21 3.99 -17.18
CA GLN A 55 0.42 4.93 -18.29
C GLN A 55 1.36 4.38 -19.36
N GLN A 56 2.40 3.64 -18.98
CA GLN A 56 3.33 3.01 -19.90
C GLN A 56 2.65 1.91 -20.73
N VAL A 57 1.83 1.07 -20.10
CA VAL A 57 1.16 -0.07 -20.75
C VAL A 57 0.02 0.36 -21.67
N ARG A 58 -0.57 1.53 -21.45
CA ARG A 58 -1.65 2.08 -22.27
C ARG A 58 -1.18 2.82 -23.54
N LYS A 59 0.13 2.96 -23.73
CA LYS A 59 0.73 3.47 -24.96
C LYS A 59 0.91 2.35 -25.96
#